data_AF-A0A820FII5-F1
#
_entry.id   AF-A0A820FII5-F1
#
_cell.length_a   1.000
_cell.length_b   1.000
_cell.length_c   1.000
_cell.angle_alpha   90.00
_cell.angle_beta   90.00
_cell.angle_gamma   90.00
#
_symmetry.space_group_name_H-M   'P 1'
#
loop_
_entity.id
_entity.type
_entity.pdbx_description
1 polymer ?
#
loop_
_entity_poly.entity_id
_entity_poly.type
_entity_poly.pdbx_seq_one_letter_code
_entity_poly.pdbx_strand_id
1 'polypeptide(L)'
;MGKRFPGNNSLPEIQASGAYVFRPLTSETQPVSTTCAITCTKTETVHSAMIVFNEWTSQEVNLYREMSTVEVEWIVGPNSIDDNVGKEIVVRSDTDIKSASKHYTDANGRQVPERIRDYRPPWNYSIVENVSGNYYPINSRIWSQDATRQFTVLTGNNDND
;
A
#
# COMPACT_ATOMS: atom_id res chain seq x y z
N MET A 1 -4.85 4.37 6.30
CA MET A 1 -6.24 3.89 6.15
C MET A 1 -7.07 4.91 5.41
N GLY A 2 -7.69 4.49 4.30
CA GLY A 2 -8.74 5.23 3.60
C GLY A 2 -10.13 4.80 4.09
N LYS A 3 -11.11 5.69 3.94
CA LYS A 3 -12.54 5.38 4.17
C LYS A 3 -13.21 5.14 2.82
N ARG A 4 -14.09 4.13 2.74
CA ARG A 4 -14.88 3.85 1.54
C ARG A 4 -15.88 4.97 1.27
N PHE A 5 -16.09 5.32 0.00
CA PHE A 5 -17.19 6.19 -0.40
C PHE A 5 -18.53 5.44 -0.21
N PRO A 6 -19.47 5.97 0.59
CA PRO A 6 -20.79 5.37 0.77
C PRO A 6 -21.66 5.65 -0.45
N GLY A 7 -22.32 4.62 -0.97
CA GLY A 7 -23.18 4.74 -2.15
C GLY A 7 -24.14 3.57 -2.27
N ASN A 8 -25.08 3.67 -3.20
CA ASN A 8 -26.07 2.62 -3.48
C ASN A 8 -26.00 2.10 -4.93
N ASN A 9 -25.05 2.60 -5.72
CA ASN A 9 -24.81 2.20 -7.11
C ASN A 9 -25.99 2.48 -8.08
N SER A 10 -26.95 3.34 -7.73
CA SER A 10 -28.07 3.62 -8.64
C SER A 10 -27.73 4.64 -9.73
N LEU A 11 -26.69 5.45 -9.55
CA LEU A 11 -26.13 6.38 -10.55
C LEU A 11 -24.60 6.44 -10.42
N PRO A 12 -23.85 6.87 -11.47
CA PRO A 12 -22.39 6.99 -11.40
C PRO A 12 -21.89 7.88 -10.26
N GLU A 13 -22.60 8.97 -9.93
CA GLU A 13 -22.19 9.91 -8.88
C GLU A 13 -22.29 9.27 -7.48
N ILE A 14 -23.19 8.30 -7.29
CA ILE A 14 -23.47 7.57 -6.04
C ILE A 14 -22.97 6.12 -6.09
N GLN A 15 -21.98 5.86 -6.95
CA GLN A 15 -21.22 4.61 -6.97
C GLN A 15 -20.48 4.43 -5.64
N ALA A 16 -20.73 3.32 -4.97
CA ALA A 16 -20.04 2.94 -3.73
C ALA A 16 -18.69 2.29 -4.02
N SER A 17 -17.79 2.33 -3.03
CA SER A 17 -16.63 1.41 -3.02
C SER A 17 -17.10 -0.03 -2.72
N GLY A 18 -16.46 -1.04 -3.31
CA GLY A 18 -16.86 -2.43 -3.20
C GLY A 18 -15.80 -3.41 -3.71
N ALA A 19 -16.21 -4.64 -4.02
CA ALA A 19 -15.29 -5.70 -4.43
C ALA A 19 -14.48 -5.38 -5.70
N TYR A 20 -15.05 -4.59 -6.62
CA TYR A 20 -14.44 -4.26 -7.92
C TYR A 20 -14.04 -2.80 -8.04
N VAL A 21 -14.74 -1.92 -7.33
CA VAL A 21 -14.56 -0.47 -7.43
C VAL A 21 -13.90 0.00 -6.15
N PHE A 22 -12.67 0.48 -6.27
CA PHE A 22 -12.01 1.24 -5.21
C PHE A 22 -12.37 2.72 -5.39
N ARG A 23 -13.19 3.26 -4.48
CA ARG A 23 -13.57 4.68 -4.47
C ARG A 23 -13.41 5.23 -3.06
N PRO A 24 -12.24 5.80 -2.72
CA PRO A 24 -12.05 6.37 -1.40
C PRO A 24 -12.90 7.65 -1.24
N LEU A 25 -13.45 7.85 -0.04
CA LEU A 25 -14.25 9.03 0.30
C LEU A 25 -13.43 10.32 0.21
N THR A 26 -12.15 10.23 0.55
CA THR A 26 -11.19 11.35 0.56
C THR A 26 -9.88 10.90 -0.04
N SER A 27 -9.14 11.83 -0.63
CA SER A 27 -7.79 11.56 -1.13
C SER A 27 -6.75 11.36 -0.03
N GLU A 28 -7.07 11.82 1.18
CA GLU A 28 -6.19 11.68 2.34
C GLU A 28 -6.41 10.36 3.06
N THR A 29 -5.30 9.76 3.50
CA THR A 29 -5.30 8.60 4.39
C THR A 29 -5.12 9.03 5.83
N GLN A 30 -5.83 8.39 6.74
CA GLN A 30 -5.64 8.54 8.18
C GLN A 30 -4.75 7.41 8.74
N PRO A 31 -3.90 7.66 9.75
CA PRO A 31 -3.16 6.59 10.41
C PRO A 31 -4.11 5.59 11.09
N VAL A 32 -3.75 4.31 11.13
CA VAL A 32 -4.55 3.27 11.84
C VAL A 32 -4.48 3.43 13.36
N SER A 33 -3.44 4.08 13.85
CA SER A 33 -3.26 4.51 15.23
C SER A 33 -2.26 5.66 15.27
N THR A 34 -2.41 6.57 16.23
CA THR A 34 -1.43 7.65 16.49
C THR A 34 -0.35 7.24 17.49
N THR A 35 -0.51 6.07 18.12
CA THR A 35 0.43 5.49 19.06
C THR A 35 0.72 4.05 18.66
N CYS A 36 1.85 3.50 19.12
CA CYS A 36 2.16 2.09 18.96
C CYS A 36 3.02 1.61 20.12
N ALA A 37 2.94 0.31 20.40
CA ALA A 37 3.89 -0.37 21.26
C ALA A 37 4.95 -1.04 20.37
N ILE A 38 6.22 -0.89 20.73
CA ILE A 38 7.35 -1.46 19.98
C ILE A 38 8.16 -2.36 20.90
N THR A 39 8.38 -3.60 20.45
CA THR A 39 9.25 -4.57 21.11
C THR A 39 10.36 -4.97 20.14
N CYS A 40 11.61 -4.74 20.52
CA CYS A 40 12.76 -5.10 19.72
C CYS A 40 13.42 -6.37 20.26
N THR A 41 13.66 -7.34 19.38
CA THR A 41 14.37 -8.59 19.70
C THR A 41 15.65 -8.64 18.87
N LYS A 42 16.77 -8.91 19.54
CA LYS A 42 18.08 -9.05 18.90
C LYS A 42 18.59 -10.46 19.12
N THR A 43 18.74 -11.22 18.05
CA THR A 43 19.38 -12.54 18.07
C THR A 43 20.70 -12.51 17.30
N GLU A 44 21.38 -13.65 17.19
CA GLU A 44 22.58 -13.75 16.37
C GLU A 44 22.27 -13.61 14.87
N THR A 45 21.15 -14.17 14.40
CA THR A 45 20.83 -14.27 12.96
C THR A 45 19.87 -13.19 12.48
N VAL A 46 18.93 -12.76 13.33
CA VAL A 46 17.89 -11.78 12.99
C VAL A 46 17.73 -10.71 14.08
N HIS A 47 17.52 -9.48 13.65
CA HIS A 47 17.01 -8.40 14.48
C HIS A 47 15.58 -8.07 14.05
N SER A 48 14.66 -8.07 15.00
CA SER A 48 13.23 -7.90 14.74
C SER A 48 12.67 -6.74 15.56
N ALA A 49 11.74 -6.00 14.97
CA ALA A 49 10.92 -5.02 15.68
C ALA A 49 9.44 -5.33 15.46
N MET A 50 8.77 -5.79 16.52
CA MET A 50 7.32 -5.97 16.55
C MET A 50 6.67 -4.64 16.93
N ILE A 51 5.81 -4.15 16.04
CA ILE A 51 5.07 -2.88 16.17
C ILE A 51 3.59 -3.20 16.25
N VAL A 52 2.98 -3.00 17.41
CA VAL A 52 1.54 -3.17 17.63
C VAL A 52 0.89 -1.79 17.60
N PHE A 53 0.08 -1.52 16.57
CA PHE A 53 -0.59 -0.23 16.41
C PHE A 53 -1.89 -0.17 17.21
N ASN A 54 -2.67 -1.25 17.18
CA ASN A 54 -3.92 -1.43 17.91
C ASN A 54 -4.28 -2.94 17.96
N GLU A 55 -5.46 -3.28 18.50
CA GLU A 55 -5.91 -4.67 18.73
C GLU A 55 -6.05 -5.52 17.46
N TRP A 56 -6.11 -4.92 16.27
CA TRP A 56 -6.35 -5.61 15.00
C TRP A 56 -5.30 -5.29 13.93
N THR A 57 -4.24 -4.53 14.27
CA THR A 57 -3.13 -4.25 13.35
C THR A 57 -1.77 -4.29 14.03
N SER A 58 -0.87 -5.08 13.46
CA SER A 58 0.54 -5.12 13.83
C SER A 58 1.43 -5.27 12.59
N GLN A 59 2.70 -4.95 12.75
CA GLN A 59 3.74 -5.11 11.76
C GLN A 59 5.00 -5.64 12.44
N GLU A 60 5.69 -6.56 11.78
CA GLU A 60 7.02 -7.01 12.20
C GLU A 60 8.04 -6.65 11.12
N VAL A 61 9.12 -6.01 11.53
CA VAL A 61 10.23 -5.61 10.65
C VAL A 61 11.45 -6.45 11.01
N ASN A 62 11.90 -7.27 10.06
CA ASN A 62 12.98 -8.23 10.23
C ASN A 62 14.22 -7.84 9.39
N LEU A 63 15.38 -7.84 10.04
CA LEU A 63 16.70 -7.63 9.45
C LEU A 63 17.56 -8.86 9.68
N TYR A 64 17.83 -9.63 8.62
CA TYR A 64 18.69 -10.81 8.68
C TYR A 64 20.15 -10.44 8.39
N ARG A 65 21.09 -11.01 9.16
CA ARG A 65 22.53 -10.64 9.15
C ARG A 65 23.20 -10.67 7.77
N GLU A 66 22.70 -11.48 6.85
CA GLU A 66 23.32 -11.71 5.52
C GLU A 66 22.39 -11.35 4.36
N MET A 67 21.24 -10.73 4.63
CA MET A 67 20.31 -10.30 3.59
C MET A 67 20.48 -8.82 3.29
N SER A 68 20.36 -8.46 2.01
CA SER A 68 20.36 -7.05 1.56
C SER A 68 18.97 -6.41 1.56
N THR A 69 17.98 -7.13 2.08
CA THR A 69 16.56 -6.75 2.11
C THR A 69 16.06 -6.65 3.53
N VAL A 70 15.05 -5.80 3.72
CA VAL A 70 14.25 -5.74 4.94
C VAL A 70 12.97 -6.51 4.69
N GLU A 71 12.65 -7.47 5.55
CA GLU A 71 11.38 -8.16 5.51
C GLU A 71 10.38 -7.43 6.40
N VAL A 72 9.17 -7.23 5.88
CA VAL A 72 8.11 -6.51 6.57
C VAL A 72 6.85 -7.35 6.48
N GLU A 73 6.47 -7.93 7.60
CA GLU A 73 5.23 -8.68 7.73
C GLU A 73 4.17 -7.80 8.40
N TRP A 74 2.90 -8.00 8.05
CA TRP A 74 1.80 -7.29 8.68
C TRP A 74 0.62 -8.21 8.93
N ILE A 75 -0.05 -7.98 10.05
CA ILE A 75 -1.31 -8.63 10.39
C ILE A 75 -2.38 -7.54 10.43
N VAL A 76 -3.48 -7.78 9.71
CA VAL A 76 -4.64 -6.90 9.68
C VAL A 76 -5.90 -7.73 9.88
N GLY A 77 -6.57 -7.55 11.01
CA GLY A 77 -7.93 -8.02 11.23
C GLY A 77 -8.18 -8.68 12.58
N PRO A 78 -9.46 -8.93 12.90
CA PRO A 78 -10.64 -8.40 12.20
C PRO A 78 -10.81 -6.89 12.43
N ASN A 79 -11.02 -6.11 11.37
CA ASN A 79 -11.25 -4.68 11.51
C ASN A 79 -12.68 -4.41 12.00
N SER A 80 -12.84 -3.55 13.01
CA SER A 80 -14.18 -3.14 13.45
C SER A 80 -14.86 -2.30 12.35
N ILE A 81 -16.09 -2.71 12.02
CA ILE A 81 -17.04 -1.97 11.17
C ILE A 81 -18.20 -1.40 12.00
N ASP A 82 -18.05 -1.32 13.33
CA ASP A 82 -19.13 -0.91 14.25
C ASP A 82 -19.56 0.55 14.03
N ASP A 83 -18.67 1.37 13.46
CA ASP A 83 -18.96 2.74 13.02
C ASP A 83 -19.72 2.82 11.68
N ASN A 84 -20.07 1.67 11.09
CA ASN A 84 -20.65 1.53 9.75
C ASN A 84 -19.79 2.16 8.63
N VAL A 85 -18.48 2.32 8.84
CA VAL A 85 -17.54 2.86 7.85
C VAL A 85 -16.61 1.75 7.37
N GLY A 86 -16.74 1.41 6.09
CA GLY A 86 -15.80 0.52 5.42
C GLY A 86 -14.41 1.15 5.32
N LYS A 87 -13.38 0.38 5.64
CA LYS A 87 -11.98 0.83 5.73
C LYS A 87 -11.12 0.10 4.70
N GLU A 88 -10.23 0.83 4.04
CA GLU A 88 -9.24 0.31 3.10
C GLU A 88 -7.85 0.58 3.68
N ILE A 89 -7.13 -0.50 4.01
CA ILE A 89 -5.83 -0.42 4.70
C ILE A 89 -4.72 -0.43 3.65
N VAL A 90 -3.73 0.44 3.85
CA VAL A 90 -2.56 0.57 2.97
C VAL A 90 -1.32 0.67 3.84
N VAL A 91 -0.24 0.02 3.39
CA VAL A 91 1.11 0.30 3.87
C VAL A 91 1.66 1.40 2.96
N ARG A 92 2.05 2.54 3.54
CA ARG A 92 2.63 3.67 2.81
C ARG A 92 4.06 3.88 3.25
N SER A 93 4.97 3.89 2.28
CA SER A 93 6.37 4.25 2.48
C SER A 93 6.64 5.59 1.83
N ASP A 94 7.03 6.57 2.64
CA ASP A 94 7.40 7.90 2.18
C ASP A 94 8.94 7.98 2.10
N THR A 95 9.47 8.44 0.97
CA THR A 95 10.93 8.59 0.74
C THR A 95 11.24 9.96 0.14
N ASP A 96 12.51 10.37 0.21
CA ASP A 96 12.99 11.61 -0.39
C ASP A 96 13.40 11.47 -1.88
N ILE A 97 13.23 10.27 -2.46
CA ILE A 97 13.54 9.95 -3.87
C ILE A 97 12.76 10.88 -4.81
N LYS A 98 13.48 11.54 -5.71
CA LYS A 98 12.89 12.45 -6.70
C LYS A 98 12.44 11.69 -7.94
N SER A 99 11.35 10.93 -7.80
CA SER A 99 10.87 10.03 -8.86
C SER A 99 10.22 10.69 -10.08
N ALA A 100 10.05 12.02 -10.06
CA ALA A 100 9.35 12.77 -11.12
C ALA A 100 7.93 12.21 -11.42
N SER A 101 7.21 11.79 -10.38
CA SER A 101 5.88 11.16 -10.46
C SER A 101 5.84 9.82 -11.20
N LYS A 102 7.02 9.22 -11.45
CA LYS A 102 7.15 7.92 -12.10
C LYS A 102 7.29 6.82 -11.07
N HIS A 103 6.66 5.70 -11.37
CA HIS A 103 6.86 4.43 -10.69
C HIS A 103 6.73 3.29 -11.70
N TYR A 104 7.12 2.11 -11.29
CA TYR A 104 7.24 0.95 -12.16
C TYR A 104 6.57 -0.21 -11.48
N THR A 105 5.57 -0.81 -12.12
CA THR A 105 4.86 -1.98 -11.60
C THR A 105 4.97 -3.12 -12.58
N ASP A 106 5.11 -4.34 -12.08
CA ASP A 106 5.09 -5.49 -12.95
C ASP A 106 3.71 -5.76 -13.56
N ALA A 107 3.70 -6.39 -14.73
CA ALA A 107 2.52 -6.93 -15.38
C ALA A 107 2.62 -8.45 -15.35
N ASN A 108 1.84 -9.09 -14.49
CA ASN A 108 1.81 -10.54 -14.30
C ASN A 108 3.20 -11.14 -13.99
N GLY A 109 4.02 -10.46 -13.18
CA GLY A 109 5.36 -10.92 -12.79
C GLY A 109 6.45 -10.77 -13.86
N ARG A 110 6.13 -10.20 -15.03
CA ARG A 110 7.04 -10.20 -16.19
C ARG A 110 7.51 -8.79 -16.54
N GLN A 111 6.84 -8.19 -17.53
CA GLN A 111 7.18 -6.86 -18.03
C GLN A 111 6.94 -5.83 -16.95
N VAL A 112 7.70 -4.74 -16.97
CA VAL A 112 7.55 -3.67 -15.98
C VAL A 112 7.39 -2.32 -16.68
N PRO A 113 6.17 -1.97 -17.09
CA PRO A 113 5.89 -0.67 -17.69
C PRO A 113 6.11 0.50 -16.71
N GLU A 114 6.51 1.65 -17.26
CA GLU A 114 6.51 2.93 -16.55
C GLU A 114 5.06 3.40 -16.33
N ARG A 115 4.79 3.89 -15.12
CA ARG A 115 3.53 4.51 -14.71
C ARG A 115 3.81 5.95 -14.29
N ILE A 116 3.09 6.90 -14.87
CA ILE A 116 3.17 8.31 -14.50
C ILE A 116 1.85 8.68 -13.82
N ARG A 117 1.92 9.27 -12.62
CA ARG A 117 0.74 9.73 -11.89
C ARG A 117 -0.08 10.68 -12.77
N ASP A 118 -1.39 10.49 -12.77
CA ASP A 118 -2.37 11.31 -13.48
C ASP A 118 -2.21 11.35 -15.00
N TYR A 119 -1.54 10.35 -15.58
CA TYR A 119 -1.25 10.30 -17.01
C TYR A 119 -1.71 9.00 -17.66
N ARG A 120 -2.17 9.08 -18.91
CA ARG A 120 -2.55 7.94 -19.75
C ARG A 120 -2.13 8.17 -21.20
N PRO A 121 -1.29 7.31 -21.80
CA PRO A 121 -1.15 7.26 -23.25
C PRO A 121 -2.27 6.41 -23.87
N PRO A 122 -2.90 6.76 -25.02
CA PRO A 122 -2.75 7.94 -25.87
C PRO A 122 -3.77 9.08 -25.63
N TRP A 123 -4.65 8.98 -24.63
CA TRP A 123 -5.81 9.88 -24.47
C TRP A 123 -5.51 11.04 -23.54
N ASN A 124 -6.13 12.20 -23.81
CA ASN A 124 -6.18 13.26 -22.81
C ASN A 124 -7.10 12.82 -21.66
N TYR A 125 -6.51 12.41 -20.53
CA TYR A 125 -7.24 11.89 -19.39
C TYR A 125 -7.62 13.02 -18.44
N SER A 126 -8.93 13.28 -18.32
CA SER A 126 -9.46 14.14 -17.26
C SER A 126 -9.50 13.34 -15.96
N ILE A 127 -8.74 13.79 -14.97
CA ILE A 127 -8.69 13.16 -13.64
C ILE A 127 -10.06 13.36 -12.97
N VAL A 128 -10.80 12.28 -12.81
CA VAL A 128 -12.08 12.26 -12.08
C VAL A 128 -11.94 11.68 -10.68
N GLU A 129 -10.96 10.79 -10.48
CA GLU A 129 -10.68 10.12 -9.21
C GLU A 129 -9.16 10.10 -8.97
N ASN A 130 -8.67 11.02 -8.15
CA ASN A 130 -7.23 11.30 -8.02
C ASN A 130 -6.42 10.21 -7.30
N VAL A 131 -7.07 9.38 -6.49
CA VAL A 131 -6.41 8.24 -5.81
C VAL A 131 -6.61 6.97 -6.62
N SER A 132 -7.84 6.51 -6.80
CA SER A 132 -8.12 5.22 -7.44
C SER A 132 -7.71 5.19 -8.91
N GLY A 133 -7.76 6.32 -9.60
CA GLY A 133 -7.21 6.48 -10.95
C GLY A 133 -5.70 6.28 -11.04
N ASN A 134 -4.96 6.10 -9.95
CA ASN A 134 -3.51 5.86 -9.97
C ASN A 134 -3.10 4.51 -9.38
N TYR A 135 -4.06 3.64 -9.06
CA TYR A 135 -3.78 2.27 -8.63
C TYR A 135 -3.54 1.35 -9.83
N TYR A 136 -2.51 0.51 -9.71
CA TYR A 136 -2.17 -0.54 -10.67
C TYR A 136 -1.99 -1.87 -9.94
N PRO A 137 -2.31 -3.01 -10.57
CA PRO A 137 -1.98 -4.30 -10.00
C PRO A 137 -0.45 -4.44 -9.86
N ILE A 138 -0.05 -5.04 -8.74
CA ILE A 138 1.34 -5.39 -8.41
C ILE A 138 1.29 -6.87 -8.06
N ASN A 139 1.86 -7.73 -8.91
CA ASN A 139 1.89 -9.17 -8.63
C ASN A 139 3.18 -9.59 -7.93
N SER A 140 4.27 -8.85 -8.12
CA SER A 140 5.58 -9.21 -7.56
C SER A 140 6.41 -8.02 -7.11
N ARG A 141 6.34 -6.88 -7.80
CA ARG A 141 7.24 -5.75 -7.49
C ARG A 141 6.71 -4.41 -7.96
N ILE A 142 7.00 -3.40 -7.13
CA ILE A 142 6.90 -2.00 -7.48
C ILE A 142 8.20 -1.30 -7.09
N TRP A 143 8.63 -0.31 -7.88
CA TRP A 143 9.69 0.59 -7.44
C TRP A 143 9.50 2.02 -7.89
N SER A 144 10.20 2.90 -7.19
CA SER A 144 10.45 4.29 -7.57
C SER A 144 11.95 4.55 -7.51
N GLN A 145 12.46 5.39 -8.40
CA GLN A 145 13.89 5.67 -8.49
C GLN A 145 14.15 7.13 -8.84
N ASP A 146 15.32 7.62 -8.45
CA ASP A 146 15.93 8.84 -8.97
C ASP A 146 17.19 8.48 -9.79
N ALA A 147 18.07 9.46 -10.06
CA ALA A 147 19.29 9.23 -10.84
C ALA A 147 20.30 8.28 -10.17
N THR A 148 20.19 8.06 -8.85
CA THR A 148 21.22 7.39 -8.05
C THR A 148 20.69 6.31 -7.11
N ARG A 149 19.39 6.35 -6.78
CA ARG A 149 18.77 5.49 -5.78
C ARG A 149 17.48 4.88 -6.31
N GLN A 150 17.21 3.65 -5.87
CA GLN A 150 15.97 2.95 -6.15
C GLN A 150 15.41 2.38 -4.84
N PHE A 151 14.12 2.58 -4.62
CA PHE A 151 13.36 1.94 -3.56
C PHE A 151 12.41 0.92 -4.18
N THR A 152 12.62 -0.35 -3.89
CA THR A 152 11.83 -1.47 -4.42
C THR A 152 11.07 -2.14 -3.30
N VAL A 153 9.79 -2.37 -3.51
CA VAL A 153 8.96 -3.23 -2.67
C VAL A 153 8.68 -4.50 -3.46
N LEU A 154 9.01 -5.63 -2.88
CA LEU A 154 8.63 -6.94 -3.38
C LEU A 154 7.40 -7.41 -2.61
N THR A 155 6.44 -7.99 -3.32
CA THR A 155 5.25 -8.60 -2.73
C THR A 155 5.36 -10.10 -2.85
N GLY A 156 5.11 -10.80 -1.75
CA GLY A 156 4.97 -12.23 -1.69
C GLY A 156 3.98 -12.58 -0.60
N ASN A 157 3.38 -13.76 -0.70
CA ASN A 157 2.75 -14.39 0.44
C ASN A 157 3.83 -15.24 1.11
N ASN A 158 3.93 -15.17 2.43
CA ASN A 158 4.69 -16.15 3.18
C ASN A 158 3.88 -17.45 3.19
N ASP A 159 4.02 -18.24 2.13
CA ASP A 159 3.56 -19.62 2.08
C ASP A 159 4.57 -20.47 2.86
N ASN A 160 4.55 -20.33 4.19
CA ASN A 160 5.16 -21.31 5.07
C ASN A 160 4.17 -22.48 5.20
N ASP A 161 4.24 -23.42 4.24
CA ASP A 161 3.69 -24.78 4.40
C ASP A 161 4.57 -25.61 5.35
#